data_AF-A0A328TKX1-F1
#
_entry.id   AF-A0A328TKX1-F1
#
_cell.length_a   1.000
_cell.length_b   1.000
_cell.length_c   1.000
_cell.angle_alpha   90.00
_cell.angle_beta   90.00
_cell.angle_gamma   90.00
#
_symmetry.space_group_name_H-M   'P 1'
#
loop_
_entity.id
_entity.type
_entity.pdbx_description
1 polymer ?
#
loop_
_entity_poly.entity_id
_entity_poly.type
_entity_poly.pdbx_seq_one_letter_code
_entity_poly.pdbx_strand_id
1 'polypeptide(L)'
;TRSTVQVDYRLDLRIPKRSPDTPVRRAVASDKIGLYDKDLQAFLDGVPPEEATVVKLRNAPSSMRAWMMGDELVLRTDLELRDEFTRTLSAIDGTHVYVLPVTPELTLSEMGKSRSVYVNLN
;
A
#
# COMPACT_ATOMS: atom_id res chain seq x y z
N THR A 1 13.79 46.25 20.68
CA THR A 1 12.37 45.92 20.43
C THR A 1 12.34 44.93 19.28
N ARG A 2 11.90 43.68 19.50
CA ARG A 2 11.96 42.61 18.49
C ARG A 2 10.62 42.58 17.76
N SER A 3 10.61 43.02 16.50
CA SER A 3 9.42 43.05 15.64
C SER A 3 9.24 41.67 15.00
N THR A 4 8.17 40.96 15.36
CA THR A 4 7.78 39.72 14.69
C THR A 4 6.91 40.09 13.50
N VAL A 5 7.41 39.88 12.29
CA VAL A 5 6.62 40.07 11.07
C VAL A 5 5.92 38.76 10.77
N GLN A 6 4.59 38.77 10.82
CA GLN A 6 3.75 37.66 10.40
C GLN A 6 3.43 37.86 8.91
N VAL A 7 3.82 36.89 8.09
CA VAL A 7 3.64 36.95 6.63
C VAL A 7 2.73 35.81 6.22
N ASP A 8 1.64 36.13 5.52
CA ASP A 8 0.76 35.15 4.91
C ASP A 8 1.26 34.78 3.50
N TYR A 9 1.36 33.48 3.23
CA TYR A 9 1.75 32.96 1.93
C TYR A 9 0.54 32.30 1.27
N ARG A 10 0.40 32.51 -0.05
CA ARG A 10 -0.55 31.79 -0.89
C ARG A 10 0.21 30.85 -1.82
N LEU A 11 -0.25 29.61 -1.91
CA LEU A 11 0.27 28.59 -2.81
C LEU A 11 -0.79 28.29 -3.86
N ASP A 12 -0.57 28.76 -5.08
CA ASP A 12 -1.40 28.40 -6.22
C ASP A 12 -0.77 27.22 -6.96
N LEU A 13 -1.41 26.04 -6.86
CA LEU A 13 -0.97 24.82 -7.53
C LEU A 13 -1.79 24.60 -8.81
N ARG A 14 -1.13 24.48 -9.96
CA ARG A 14 -1.77 24.07 -11.21
C ARG A 14 -1.47 22.61 -11.48
N ILE A 15 -2.48 21.76 -11.44
CA ILE A 15 -2.37 20.34 -11.82
C ILE A 15 -2.71 20.20 -13.30
N PRO A 16 -1.72 19.98 -14.20
CA PRO A 16 -2.01 19.78 -15.60
C PRO A 16 -2.75 18.45 -15.81
N LYS A 17 -3.88 18.50 -16.50
CA LYS A 17 -4.53 17.28 -17.02
C LYS A 17 -3.71 16.76 -18.20
N ARG A 18 -3.65 15.44 -18.34
CA ARG A 18 -3.00 14.77 -19.48
C ARG A 18 -3.68 15.20 -20.78
N SER A 19 -2.88 15.56 -21.80
CA SER A 19 -3.39 15.87 -23.14
C SER A 19 -3.97 14.61 -23.79
N PRO A 20 -5.10 14.68 -24.53
CA PRO A 20 -5.68 13.54 -25.22
C PRO A 20 -4.70 12.77 -26.11
N ASP A 21 -3.70 13.47 -26.68
CA ASP A 21 -2.76 12.92 -27.66
C ASP A 21 -1.43 12.45 -27.05
N THR A 22 -1.29 12.39 -25.72
CA THR A 22 -0.04 11.92 -25.09
C THR A 22 0.02 10.38 -25.15
N PRO A 23 1.06 9.78 -25.76
CA PRO A 23 1.22 8.33 -25.74
C PRO A 23 1.30 7.86 -24.29
N VAL A 24 0.36 7.01 -23.90
CA VAL A 24 0.30 6.43 -22.56
C VAL A 24 1.49 5.49 -22.42
N ARG A 25 2.60 5.99 -21.86
CA ARG A 25 3.56 5.11 -21.18
C ARG A 25 2.91 4.68 -19.88
N ARG A 26 2.00 3.72 -19.97
CA ARG A 26 1.65 2.89 -18.83
C ARG A 26 2.94 2.15 -18.49
N ALA A 27 3.42 2.28 -17.25
CA ALA A 27 4.04 1.10 -16.65
C ALA A 27 2.97 0.02 -16.84
N VAL A 28 3.27 -0.96 -17.68
CA VAL A 28 2.40 -2.12 -17.82
C VAL A 28 2.55 -2.82 -16.49
N ALA A 29 1.69 -2.47 -15.52
CA ALA A 29 1.28 -3.45 -14.54
C ALA A 29 0.70 -4.57 -15.38
N SER A 30 1.46 -5.65 -15.51
CA SER A 30 1.07 -6.85 -16.22
C SER A 30 -0.27 -7.32 -15.67
N ASP A 31 -1.32 -7.10 -16.46
CA ASP A 31 -2.51 -7.96 -16.56
C ASP A 31 -2.98 -8.67 -15.27
N LYS A 32 -3.30 -7.92 -14.22
CA LYS A 32 -4.06 -8.44 -13.07
C LYS A 32 -5.11 -7.45 -12.57
N ILE A 33 -5.96 -6.93 -13.48
CA ILE A 33 -7.37 -6.71 -13.10
C ILE A 33 -8.01 -8.11 -13.11
N GLY A 34 -7.71 -8.90 -12.09
CA GLY A 34 -8.48 -10.11 -11.83
C GLY A 34 -9.87 -9.66 -11.42
N LEU A 35 -10.87 -9.88 -12.28
CA LEU A 35 -12.26 -9.87 -11.86
C LEU A 35 -12.38 -10.80 -10.64
N TYR A 36 -12.63 -10.22 -9.46
CA TYR A 36 -13.06 -10.90 -8.24
C TYR A 36 -12.17 -12.09 -7.81
N ASP A 37 -10.96 -11.80 -7.32
CA ASP A 37 -10.15 -12.76 -6.57
C ASP A 37 -10.74 -12.91 -5.15
N LYS A 38 -11.47 -14.01 -4.91
CA LYS A 38 -12.18 -14.27 -3.65
C LYS A 38 -11.23 -14.30 -2.45
N ASP A 39 -9.99 -14.74 -2.66
CA ASP A 39 -9.01 -14.83 -1.58
C ASP A 39 -8.56 -13.42 -1.18
N LEU A 40 -8.24 -12.56 -2.16
CA LEU A 40 -7.92 -11.15 -1.88
C LEU A 40 -9.08 -10.41 -1.22
N GLN A 41 -10.32 -10.70 -1.63
CA GLN A 41 -11.50 -10.13 -0.99
C GLN A 41 -11.60 -10.58 0.48
N ALA A 42 -11.38 -11.87 0.76
CA ALA A 42 -11.39 -12.41 2.11
C ALA A 42 -10.32 -11.76 3.01
N PHE A 43 -9.11 -11.53 2.48
CA PHE A 43 -8.08 -10.76 3.16
C PHE A 43 -8.49 -9.30 3.42
N LEU A 44 -9.15 -8.66 2.46
CA LEU A 44 -9.62 -7.27 2.58
C LEU A 44 -10.67 -7.14 3.69
N ASP A 45 -11.60 -8.09 3.73
CA ASP A 45 -12.65 -8.23 4.74
C ASP A 45 -12.11 -8.63 6.12
N GLY A 46 -10.83 -9.01 6.21
CA GLY A 46 -10.16 -9.41 7.44
C GLY A 46 -10.47 -10.84 7.88
N VAL A 47 -11.04 -11.66 6.99
CA VAL A 47 -11.33 -13.08 7.19
C VAL A 47 -10.44 -13.87 6.22
N PRO A 48 -9.14 -14.02 6.51
CA PRO A 48 -8.23 -14.71 5.61
C PRO A 48 -8.64 -16.19 5.42
N PRO A 49 -8.33 -16.82 4.27
CA PRO A 49 -8.55 -18.24 4.05
C PRO A 49 -7.88 -19.12 5.13
N GLU A 50 -8.38 -20.34 5.33
CA GLU A 50 -7.88 -21.26 6.37
C GLU A 50 -6.40 -21.65 6.15
N GLU A 51 -5.94 -21.65 4.90
CA GLU A 51 -4.54 -21.96 4.58
C GLU A 51 -3.57 -20.83 4.95
N ALA A 52 -4.08 -19.64 5.31
CA ALA A 52 -3.26 -18.48 5.62
C ALA A 52 -2.76 -18.48 7.06
N THR A 53 -1.45 -18.31 7.26
CA THR A 53 -0.83 -18.26 8.59
C THR A 53 -0.51 -16.82 8.98
N VAL A 54 -0.97 -16.38 10.16
CA VAL A 54 -0.71 -15.00 10.64
C VAL A 54 0.79 -14.76 10.84
N VAL A 55 1.29 -13.63 10.33
CA VAL A 55 2.67 -13.19 10.51
C VAL A 55 2.73 -11.98 11.43
N LYS A 56 3.66 -12.00 12.37
CA LYS A 56 3.88 -10.88 13.27
C LYS A 56 4.67 -9.79 12.56
N LEU A 57 4.16 -8.57 12.62
CA LEU A 57 4.85 -7.38 12.11
C LEU A 57 5.41 -6.57 13.28
N ARG A 58 6.58 -5.95 13.07
CA ARG A 58 7.19 -4.99 13.99
C ARG A 58 7.24 -3.62 13.33
N ASN A 59 7.07 -2.57 14.14
CA ASN A 59 6.96 -1.18 13.68
C ASN A 59 5.75 -0.89 12.77
N ALA A 60 4.78 -1.80 12.72
CA ALA A 60 3.53 -1.65 11.98
C ALA A 60 2.48 -0.86 12.78
N PRO A 61 1.62 -0.05 12.13
CA PRO A 61 0.40 0.45 12.73
C PRO A 61 -0.52 -0.69 13.21
N SER A 62 -1.40 -0.41 14.17
CA SER A 62 -2.33 -1.41 14.71
C SER A 62 -3.38 -1.90 13.70
N SER A 63 -3.69 -1.09 12.68
CA SER A 63 -4.57 -1.39 11.55
C SER A 63 -4.00 -2.44 10.60
N MET A 64 -2.68 -2.62 10.59
CA MET A 64 -1.98 -3.47 9.65
C MET A 64 -2.00 -4.94 10.09
N ARG A 65 -2.16 -5.83 9.12
CA ARG A 65 -2.14 -7.28 9.30
C ARG A 65 -1.37 -7.91 8.15
N ALA A 66 -0.68 -9.01 8.45
CA ALA A 66 0.01 -9.80 7.45
C ALA A 66 -0.20 -11.29 7.68
N TRP A 67 -0.16 -12.04 6.58
CA TRP A 67 -0.29 -13.48 6.55
C TRP A 67 0.67 -14.08 5.53
N MET A 68 1.12 -15.30 5.79
CA MET A 68 1.71 -16.19 4.79
C MET A 68 0.59 -16.95 4.10
N MET A 69 0.61 -17.01 2.77
CA MET A 69 -0.24 -17.87 1.97
C MET A 69 0.65 -18.63 0.99
N GLY A 70 0.96 -19.89 1.29
CA GLY A 70 2.01 -20.62 0.58
C GLY A 70 3.37 -19.91 0.72
N ASP A 71 3.97 -19.56 -0.42
CA ASP A 71 5.25 -18.84 -0.51
C ASP A 71 5.09 -17.33 -0.74
N GLU A 72 3.89 -16.78 -0.55
CA GLU A 72 3.60 -15.37 -0.70
C GLU A 72 3.26 -14.72 0.65
N LEU A 73 3.72 -13.48 0.82
CA LEU A 73 3.31 -12.61 1.92
C LEU A 73 2.10 -11.79 1.46
N VAL A 74 1.04 -11.81 2.25
CA VAL A 74 -0.17 -11.02 2.05
C VAL A 74 -0.25 -9.94 3.12
N LEU A 75 -0.29 -8.68 2.71
CA LEU A 75 -0.30 -7.51 3.57
C LEU A 75 -1.61 -6.73 3.44
N ARG A 76 -2.35 -6.55 4.52
CA ARG A 76 -3.52 -5.67 4.60
C ARG A 76 -3.17 -4.41 5.36
N THR A 77 -3.36 -3.24 4.76
CA THR A 77 -3.02 -1.94 5.34
C THR A 77 -3.77 -0.79 4.69
N ASP A 78 -3.96 0.30 5.44
CA ASP A 78 -4.41 1.61 4.99
C ASP A 78 -3.28 2.51 4.44
N LEU A 79 -2.05 1.98 4.35
CA LEU A 79 -0.89 2.70 3.83
C LEU A 79 -0.55 2.25 2.40
N GLU A 80 0.12 3.12 1.65
CA GLU A 80 0.63 2.78 0.32
C GLU A 80 1.96 2.01 0.45
N LEU A 81 2.05 0.85 -0.20
CA LEU A 81 3.29 0.06 -0.29
C LEU A 81 4.22 0.68 -1.36
N ARG A 82 5.51 0.82 -1.05
CA ARG A 82 6.53 1.32 -1.98
C ARG A 82 7.35 0.21 -2.63
N ASP A 83 7.39 -0.95 -2.00
CA ASP A 83 8.09 -2.11 -2.53
C ASP A 83 7.29 -2.76 -3.67
N GLU A 84 7.95 -3.64 -4.42
CA GLU A 84 7.30 -4.39 -5.49
C GLU A 84 6.28 -5.38 -4.94
N PHE A 85 5.17 -5.52 -5.66
CA PHE A 85 4.11 -6.48 -5.36
C PHE A 85 3.63 -7.18 -6.63
N THR A 86 3.15 -8.40 -6.44
CA THR A 86 2.61 -9.25 -7.51
C THR A 86 1.14 -8.96 -7.78
N ARG A 87 0.36 -8.70 -6.72
CA ARG A 87 -1.09 -8.44 -6.80
C ARG A 87 -1.51 -7.39 -5.78
N THR A 88 -2.59 -6.67 -6.09
CA THR A 88 -3.23 -5.78 -5.13
C THR A 88 -4.74 -5.73 -5.31
N LEU A 89 -5.46 -5.54 -4.21
CA LEU A 89 -6.88 -5.21 -4.19
C LEU A 89 -7.09 -4.03 -3.23
N SER A 90 -7.92 -3.06 -3.62
CA SER A 90 -8.18 -1.86 -2.81
C SER A 90 -9.67 -1.67 -2.57
N ALA A 91 -10.04 -1.36 -1.34
CA ALA A 91 -11.37 -0.93 -0.95
C ALA A 91 -11.55 0.59 -1.16
N ILE A 92 -12.81 1.03 -1.17
CA ILE A 92 -13.17 2.44 -1.27
C ILE A 92 -12.79 3.26 -0.02
N ASP A 93 -12.56 2.59 1.12
CA ASP A 93 -12.17 3.22 2.37
C ASP A 93 -10.66 3.50 2.47
N GLY A 94 -9.87 3.12 1.45
CA GLY A 94 -8.43 3.26 1.44
C GLY A 94 -7.68 2.06 2.03
N THR A 95 -8.36 0.97 2.40
CA THR A 95 -7.70 -0.28 2.74
C THR A 95 -7.19 -0.97 1.48
N HIS A 96 -5.95 -1.41 1.53
CA HIS A 96 -5.29 -2.17 0.48
C HIS A 96 -4.89 -3.56 0.99
N VAL A 97 -4.97 -4.54 0.11
CA VAL A 97 -4.31 -5.84 0.24
C VAL A 97 -3.24 -5.92 -0.84
N TYR A 98 -2.01 -6.24 -0.45
CA TYR A 98 -0.88 -6.48 -1.35
C TYR A 98 -0.43 -7.92 -1.21
N VAL A 99 -0.10 -8.56 -2.34
CA VAL A 99 0.56 -9.86 -2.37
C VAL A 99 1.94 -9.67 -2.95
N LEU A 100 2.95 -10.16 -2.26
CA LEU A 100 4.35 -9.94 -2.60
C LEU A 100 5.17 -11.19 -2.26
N PRO A 101 6.35 -11.37 -2.90
CA PRO A 101 7.32 -12.34 -2.44
C PRO A 101 7.65 -12.14 -0.96
N VAL A 102 8.04 -13.20 -0.26
CA VAL A 102 8.45 -13.11 1.15
C VAL A 102 9.67 -12.20 1.28
N THR A 103 9.52 -11.14 2.07
CA THR A 103 10.61 -10.20 2.40
C THR A 103 10.67 -9.95 3.91
N PRO A 104 11.87 -9.71 4.47
CA PRO A 104 12.02 -9.42 5.90
C PRO A 104 11.66 -7.98 6.28
N GLU A 105 11.62 -7.07 5.30
CA GLU A 105 11.34 -5.65 5.49
C GLU A 105 10.37 -5.17 4.40
N LEU A 106 9.49 -4.24 4.79
CA LEU A 106 8.50 -3.58 3.96
C LEU A 106 8.64 -2.07 4.07
N THR A 107 8.67 -1.36 2.95
CA THR A 107 8.68 0.10 2.89
C THR A 107 7.29 0.62 2.57
N LEU A 108 6.70 1.39 3.48
CA LEU A 108 5.39 2.02 3.29
C LEU A 108 5.47 3.54 3.29
N SER A 109 4.49 4.18 2.67
CA SER A 109 4.28 5.62 2.67
C SER A 109 3.20 5.96 3.69
N GLU A 110 3.56 6.74 4.71
CA GLU A 110 2.63 7.28 5.69
C GLU A 110 2.70 8.81 5.61
N MET A 111 1.65 9.43 5.08
CA MET A 111 1.58 10.89 4.87
C MET A 111 2.81 11.45 4.13
N GLY A 112 3.32 10.71 3.14
CA GLY A 112 4.49 11.08 2.33
C GLY A 112 5.84 10.67 2.92
N LYS A 113 5.90 10.20 4.17
CA LYS A 113 7.14 9.72 4.81
C LYS A 113 7.31 8.21 4.63
N SER A 114 8.55 7.76 4.46
CA SER A 114 8.87 6.33 4.47
C SER A 114 8.76 5.77 5.88
N ARG A 115 8.11 4.62 6.02
CA ARG A 115 8.10 3.80 7.23
C ARG A 115 8.56 2.38 6.87
N SER A 116 9.62 1.92 7.54
CA SER A 116 10.05 0.52 7.48
C SER A 116 9.25 -0.33 8.46
N VAL A 117 8.65 -1.41 7.99
CA VAL A 117 7.96 -2.43 8.79
C VAL A 117 8.71 -3.75 8.64
N TYR A 118 8.96 -4.44 9.75
CA TYR A 118 9.71 -5.69 9.73
C TYR A 118 8.77 -6.88 9.88
N VAL A 119 8.99 -7.89 9.04
CA VAL A 119 8.23 -9.13 9.00
C VAL A 119 8.96 -10.17 9.82
N ASN A 120 8.29 -10.77 10.81
CA ASN A 120 8.87 -11.84 11.60
C ASN A 120 8.68 -13.18 10.89
N LEU A 121 9.67 -13.54 10.08
CA LEU A 121 9.79 -14.84 9.44
C LEU A 121 10.43 -15.78 10.47
N ASN A 122 9.62 -16.66 11.06
CA ASN A 122 10.06 -17.62 12.08
C ASN A 122 10.64 -18.87 11.44
#